data_AF-A0A7J0A8V3-F1
#
_entry.id   AF-A0A7J0A8V3-F1
#
_cell.length_a   1.000
_cell.length_b   1.000
_cell.length_c   1.000
_cell.angle_alpha   90.00
_cell.angle_beta   90.00
_cell.angle_gamma   90.00
#
_symmetry.space_group_name_H-M   'P 1'
#
loop_
_entity.id
_entity.type
_entity.pdbx_description
1 polymer ?
#
loop_
_entity_poly.entity_id
_entity_poly.type
_entity_poly.pdbx_seq_one_letter_code
_entity_poly.pdbx_strand_id
1 'polypeptide(L)'
;MITVKNAFILLMVLAVTLIAQPLSAVIRLPRLVSDKMVLQRDTELKIWGWADSGEKVTVRFQGKHYDTEANQKGEWSVMLPPQKAGGPFVMEVNELIIRDILVGDVWLCSGQSNQETPISRLTDMFPEINVSNNHMIRHYKVPTQNSVEDLKETIAGNAVWHSAIASEVMSWTALAYFFAQEAYQKYRVPVGMLVSSLGGSAIESWISQEHLKEFPQLLIDREALDSLRLVRRDKGAGKWMATDVDDSDWSTIQVPGNWRTNGMDVNGVVWYRKDFEVPTSMVGRHAKLYMGTLIDSDSVFVNGCFVGSTAYMYPPRKYNIPAGVLREGRNNITVKLTANSANGGFVEEKPYKIVGDEAEINLVGTWKYRVGMNLNEAGKYVKRLANLKSAGSGLYNGMIYPIKDYKIKGTIWYQGETNAGHPQGYATLLESLITNWRELWEMPEMPFLLVQLPNFMKKQMQPSDGGWARLREAQLQIAMNVPHTTLAVTYDVGEWNDIHPLNKKAVAHRLFLGARKVAYGEKLVSSGPVYKEMKIEGDKIILTFTETGSGLTSKEGVLKHFAIAGEDRKFVWANAVIKGGRIIVSSKDVAKPVAVRYAWSDNPEEANLCNKEGLLASPFRTDNW
;
A
#
# COMPACT_ATOMS: atom_id res chain seq x y z
N MET A 1 -45.81 -49.51 45.26
CA MET A 1 -44.76 -50.17 44.46
C MET A 1 -44.97 -49.79 43.00
N ILE A 2 -44.37 -48.67 42.59
CA ILE A 2 -44.41 -48.14 41.23
C ILE A 2 -43.03 -48.38 40.65
N THR A 3 -42.94 -49.33 39.72
CA THR A 3 -41.69 -49.77 39.11
C THR A 3 -41.25 -48.80 38.03
N VAL A 4 -40.20 -48.05 38.37
CA VAL A 4 -39.36 -47.22 37.52
C VAL A 4 -38.65 -48.11 36.49
N LYS A 5 -39.30 -48.43 35.37
CA LYS A 5 -38.63 -49.15 34.27
C LYS A 5 -38.93 -48.66 32.85
N ASN A 6 -39.85 -47.71 32.67
CA ASN A 6 -40.21 -47.21 31.33
C ASN A 6 -39.81 -45.75 31.06
N ALA A 7 -39.09 -45.09 31.98
CA ALA A 7 -38.62 -43.72 31.79
C ALA A 7 -37.26 -43.60 31.08
N PHE A 8 -36.51 -44.70 30.95
CA PHE A 8 -35.14 -44.66 30.41
C PHE A 8 -35.03 -44.85 28.89
N ILE A 9 -36.07 -45.38 28.23
CA ILE A 9 -36.05 -45.56 26.77
C ILE A 9 -36.61 -44.33 26.04
N LEU A 10 -37.51 -43.57 26.67
CA LEU A 10 -38.04 -42.34 26.08
C LEU A 10 -37.08 -41.14 26.19
N LEU A 11 -36.11 -41.18 27.11
CA LEU A 11 -35.07 -40.14 27.23
C LEU A 11 -33.86 -40.36 26.32
N MET A 12 -33.69 -41.57 25.77
CA MET A 12 -32.55 -41.90 24.89
C MET A 12 -32.87 -41.69 23.40
N VAL A 13 -34.15 -41.59 23.03
CA VAL A 13 -34.58 -41.27 21.65
C VAL A 13 -34.73 -39.75 21.44
N LEU A 14 -34.76 -38.94 22.51
CA LEU A 14 -34.81 -37.48 22.42
C LEU A 14 -33.44 -36.79 22.34
N ALA A 15 -32.35 -37.56 22.22
CA ALA A 15 -30.97 -37.06 22.15
C ALA A 15 -30.33 -37.17 20.75
N VAL A 16 -31.06 -37.65 19.73
CA VAL A 16 -30.56 -37.79 18.34
C VAL A 16 -31.42 -37.00 17.34
N THR A 17 -31.85 -35.81 17.75
CA THR A 17 -32.16 -34.73 16.82
C THR A 17 -31.28 -33.54 17.17
N LEU A 18 -29.95 -33.73 17.07
CA LEU A 18 -29.13 -32.63 16.59
C LEU A 18 -29.67 -32.31 15.20
N ILE A 19 -30.57 -31.33 15.14
CA ILE A 19 -30.84 -30.61 13.91
C ILE A 19 -29.47 -30.04 13.54
N ALA A 20 -28.77 -30.72 12.64
CA ALA A 20 -27.70 -30.11 11.87
C ALA A 20 -28.38 -28.95 11.15
N GLN A 21 -28.30 -27.77 11.77
CA GLN A 21 -28.52 -26.52 11.05
C GLN A 21 -27.63 -26.67 9.82
N PRO A 22 -28.16 -26.56 8.58
CA PRO A 22 -27.26 -26.45 7.45
C PRO A 22 -26.39 -25.25 7.78
N LEU A 23 -25.11 -25.50 8.05
CA LEU A 23 -24.12 -24.45 7.98
C LEU A 23 -24.26 -23.99 6.53
N SER A 24 -25.00 -22.90 6.31
CA SER A 24 -25.12 -22.32 4.99
C SER A 24 -23.73 -21.77 4.73
N ALA A 25 -22.92 -22.57 4.03
CA ALA A 25 -21.55 -22.25 3.74
C ALA A 25 -21.54 -20.92 2.97
N VAL A 26 -20.82 -19.93 3.51
CA VAL A 26 -20.89 -18.55 3.00
C VAL A 26 -19.78 -18.37 1.99
N ILE A 27 -20.10 -18.55 0.72
CA ILE A 27 -19.21 -18.08 -0.36
C ILE A 27 -18.95 -16.59 -0.17
N ARG A 28 -17.68 -16.22 -0.23
CA ARG A 28 -17.23 -14.83 -0.14
C ARG A 28 -16.45 -14.46 -1.39
N LEU A 29 -16.85 -13.36 -2.02
CA LEU A 29 -16.18 -12.81 -3.18
C LEU A 29 -15.20 -11.70 -2.78
N PRO A 30 -14.13 -11.47 -3.58
CA PRO A 30 -13.30 -10.28 -3.46
C PRO A 30 -14.15 -9.03 -3.75
N ARG A 31 -13.81 -7.89 -3.15
CA ARG A 31 -14.60 -6.66 -3.26
C ARG A 31 -14.78 -6.16 -4.70
N LEU A 32 -13.82 -6.42 -5.58
CA LEU A 32 -13.90 -6.06 -7.00
C LEU A 32 -14.94 -6.86 -7.79
N VAL A 33 -15.21 -8.10 -7.38
CA VAL A 33 -16.21 -8.97 -8.01
C VAL A 33 -17.54 -8.69 -7.34
N SER A 34 -18.21 -7.65 -7.83
CA SER A 34 -19.43 -7.10 -7.25
C SER A 34 -20.31 -6.45 -8.32
N ASP A 35 -21.50 -6.01 -7.93
CA ASP A 35 -22.45 -5.35 -8.84
C ASP A 35 -21.80 -4.17 -9.58
N LYS A 36 -22.26 -3.91 -10.81
CA LYS A 36 -21.79 -2.82 -11.68
C LYS A 36 -20.33 -2.93 -12.14
N MET A 37 -19.64 -4.06 -11.90
CA MET A 37 -18.26 -4.24 -12.34
C MET A 37 -18.11 -4.24 -13.87
N VAL A 38 -16.89 -3.98 -14.34
CA VAL A 38 -16.53 -4.09 -15.75
C VAL A 38 -15.42 -5.12 -15.91
N LEU A 39 -15.72 -6.23 -16.57
CA LEU A 39 -14.73 -7.25 -16.90
C LEU A 39 -13.96 -6.88 -18.17
N GLN A 40 -12.66 -7.14 -18.20
CA GLN A 40 -11.82 -6.89 -19.38
C GLN A 40 -12.25 -7.81 -20.54
N ARG A 41 -12.53 -7.23 -21.71
CA ARG A 41 -12.84 -7.98 -22.93
C ARG A 41 -11.60 -8.64 -23.55
N ASP A 42 -11.85 -9.60 -24.44
CA ASP A 42 -10.84 -10.18 -25.35
C ASP A 42 -9.64 -10.83 -24.62
N THR A 43 -9.84 -11.28 -23.38
CA THR A 43 -8.86 -12.01 -22.57
C THR A 43 -9.55 -13.02 -21.65
N GLU A 44 -8.84 -14.05 -21.20
CA GLU A 44 -9.34 -14.98 -20.19
C GLU A 44 -9.52 -14.26 -18.85
N LEU A 45 -10.64 -14.54 -18.18
CA LEU A 45 -11.05 -13.84 -16.97
C LEU A 45 -11.10 -14.82 -15.79
N LYS A 46 -10.35 -14.52 -14.74
CA LYS A 46 -10.42 -15.24 -13.48
C LYS A 46 -11.60 -14.69 -12.66
N ILE A 47 -12.48 -15.57 -12.22
CA ILE A 47 -13.44 -15.29 -11.15
C ILE A 47 -13.02 -16.15 -9.96
N TRP A 48 -12.88 -15.53 -8.79
CA TRP A 48 -12.33 -16.19 -7.62
C TRP A 48 -13.03 -15.75 -6.34
N GLY A 49 -12.79 -16.48 -5.27
CA GLY A 49 -13.30 -16.15 -3.95
C GLY A 49 -12.83 -17.14 -2.90
N TRP A 50 -13.56 -17.14 -1.79
CA TRP A 50 -13.36 -18.04 -0.67
C TRP A 50 -14.65 -18.78 -0.34
N ALA A 51 -14.52 -20.00 0.15
CA ALA A 51 -15.60 -20.89 0.57
C ALA A 51 -15.04 -21.90 1.59
N ASP A 52 -15.88 -22.77 2.16
CA ASP A 52 -15.37 -23.80 3.07
C ASP A 52 -14.50 -24.81 2.29
N SER A 53 -13.48 -25.38 2.95
CA SER A 53 -12.60 -26.37 2.30
C SER A 53 -13.41 -27.54 1.73
N GLY A 54 -13.23 -27.82 0.44
CA GLY A 54 -13.96 -28.88 -0.27
C GLY A 54 -15.37 -28.49 -0.73
N GLU A 55 -15.78 -27.24 -0.53
CA GLU A 55 -17.07 -26.75 -1.00
C GLU A 55 -17.10 -26.65 -2.52
N LYS A 56 -18.17 -27.19 -3.13
CA LYS A 56 -18.40 -27.08 -4.57
C LYS A 56 -18.94 -25.69 -4.92
N VAL A 57 -18.31 -25.07 -5.91
CA VAL A 57 -18.69 -23.74 -6.40
C VAL A 57 -19.04 -23.84 -7.88
N THR A 58 -20.23 -23.39 -8.23
CA THR A 58 -20.72 -23.25 -9.61
C THR A 58 -20.85 -21.77 -9.95
N VAL A 59 -20.15 -21.33 -10.98
CA VAL A 59 -20.29 -19.99 -11.57
C VAL A 59 -21.10 -20.11 -12.85
N ARG A 60 -22.14 -19.28 -13.01
CA ARG A 60 -22.91 -19.16 -14.25
C ARG A 60 -22.76 -17.77 -14.84
N PHE A 61 -22.37 -17.70 -16.11
CA PHE A 61 -22.20 -16.44 -16.82
C PHE A 61 -22.53 -16.63 -18.29
N GLN A 62 -23.40 -15.76 -18.82
CA GLN A 62 -23.86 -15.79 -20.23
C GLN A 62 -24.30 -17.19 -20.71
N GLY A 63 -25.13 -17.88 -19.91
CA GLY A 63 -25.68 -19.19 -20.27
C GLY A 63 -24.71 -20.37 -20.18
N LYS A 64 -23.46 -20.15 -19.74
CA LYS A 64 -22.47 -21.20 -19.46
C LYS A 64 -22.31 -21.40 -17.96
N HIS A 65 -22.00 -22.62 -17.55
CA HIS A 65 -21.66 -22.96 -16.17
C HIS A 65 -20.19 -23.40 -16.09
N TYR A 66 -19.56 -23.11 -14.96
CA TYR A 66 -18.17 -23.44 -14.64
C TYR A 66 -18.14 -23.96 -13.21
N ASP A 67 -17.72 -25.21 -13.03
CA ASP A 67 -17.67 -25.86 -11.72
C ASP A 67 -16.23 -25.95 -11.20
N THR A 68 -16.07 -25.74 -9.90
CA THR A 68 -14.79 -25.86 -9.19
C THR A 68 -15.04 -26.27 -7.74
N GLU A 69 -13.97 -26.50 -6.99
CA GLU A 69 -14.03 -26.83 -5.57
C GLU A 69 -13.02 -25.97 -4.80
N ALA A 70 -13.39 -25.50 -3.61
CA ALA A 70 -12.48 -24.74 -2.77
C ALA A 70 -11.37 -25.64 -2.21
N ASN A 71 -10.15 -25.16 -2.28
CA ASN A 71 -8.97 -25.89 -1.80
C ASN A 71 -8.93 -25.96 -0.26
N GLN A 72 -7.90 -26.60 0.30
CA GLN A 72 -7.74 -26.73 1.77
C GLN A 72 -7.61 -25.40 2.52
N LYS A 73 -7.28 -24.30 1.83
CA LYS A 73 -7.24 -22.95 2.37
C LYS A 73 -8.57 -22.20 2.20
N GLY A 74 -9.57 -22.86 1.63
CA GLY A 74 -10.86 -22.28 1.30
C GLY A 74 -10.85 -21.37 0.09
N GLU A 75 -9.84 -21.43 -0.79
CA GLU A 75 -9.77 -20.59 -2.00
C GLU A 75 -10.32 -21.35 -3.21
N TRP A 76 -11.07 -20.67 -4.07
CA TRP A 76 -11.57 -21.23 -5.32
C TRP A 76 -11.43 -20.23 -6.47
N SER A 77 -11.36 -20.76 -7.70
CA SER A 77 -11.45 -19.93 -8.91
C SER A 77 -11.93 -20.73 -10.12
N VAL A 78 -12.51 -20.01 -11.08
CA VAL A 78 -12.82 -20.49 -12.43
C VAL A 78 -12.22 -19.54 -13.47
N MET A 79 -11.91 -20.06 -14.65
CA MET A 79 -11.46 -19.28 -15.80
C MET A 79 -12.60 -19.18 -16.82
N LEU A 80 -13.05 -17.96 -17.09
CA LEU A 80 -13.98 -17.68 -18.18
C LEU A 80 -13.18 -17.46 -19.47
N PRO A 81 -13.62 -18.02 -20.61
CA PRO A 81 -13.00 -17.73 -21.90
C PRO A 81 -13.18 -16.25 -22.27
N PRO A 82 -12.43 -15.74 -23.26
CA PRO A 82 -12.56 -14.35 -23.72
C PRO A 82 -14.01 -13.95 -24.03
N GLN A 83 -14.41 -12.80 -23.49
CA GLN A 83 -15.76 -12.26 -23.62
C GLN A 83 -15.78 -11.08 -24.60
N LYS A 84 -16.83 -11.01 -25.42
CA LYS A 84 -17.08 -9.84 -26.27
C LYS A 84 -17.62 -8.68 -25.44
N ALA A 85 -17.30 -7.46 -25.88
CA ALA A 85 -17.83 -6.25 -25.25
C ALA A 85 -19.37 -6.24 -25.24
N GLY A 86 -19.96 -5.75 -24.15
CA GLY A 86 -21.41 -5.65 -24.00
C GLY A 86 -21.88 -5.63 -22.56
N GLY A 87 -23.15 -5.97 -22.37
CA GLY A 87 -23.86 -5.95 -21.09
C GLY A 87 -25.06 -4.99 -21.11
N PRO A 88 -25.76 -4.82 -19.98
CA PRO A 88 -25.49 -5.46 -18.69
C PRO A 88 -25.78 -6.97 -18.70
N PHE A 89 -24.92 -7.73 -18.03
CA PHE A 89 -25.07 -9.16 -17.79
C PHE A 89 -25.30 -9.45 -16.30
N VAL A 90 -25.65 -10.70 -16.01
CA VAL A 90 -25.77 -11.25 -14.65
C VAL A 90 -24.81 -12.44 -14.52
N MET A 91 -24.17 -12.54 -13.37
CA MET A 91 -23.37 -13.70 -12.97
C MET A 91 -23.95 -14.29 -11.69
N GLU A 92 -24.08 -15.61 -11.66
CA GLU A 92 -24.48 -16.35 -10.46
C GLU A 92 -23.27 -17.12 -9.94
N VAL A 93 -23.01 -17.08 -8.64
CA VAL A 93 -21.99 -17.87 -7.95
C VAL A 93 -22.69 -18.59 -6.81
N ASN A 94 -23.06 -19.85 -7.04
CA ASN A 94 -24.09 -20.56 -6.25
C ASN A 94 -25.32 -19.67 -6.04
N GLU A 95 -25.64 -19.31 -4.80
CA GLU A 95 -26.78 -18.47 -4.41
C GLU A 95 -26.52 -16.95 -4.57
N LEU A 96 -25.27 -16.53 -4.79
CA LEU A 96 -24.92 -15.12 -4.96
C LEU A 96 -25.23 -14.66 -6.39
N ILE A 97 -25.90 -13.52 -6.52
CA ILE A 97 -26.22 -12.91 -7.81
C ILE A 97 -25.47 -11.58 -7.92
N ILE A 98 -24.61 -11.46 -8.92
CA ILE A 98 -23.91 -10.23 -9.29
C ILE A 98 -24.59 -9.64 -10.52
N ARG A 99 -25.03 -8.39 -10.42
CA ARG A 99 -25.87 -7.70 -11.40
C ARG A 99 -25.13 -6.58 -12.11
N ASP A 100 -25.65 -6.19 -13.26
CA ASP A 100 -25.18 -5.02 -14.02
C ASP A 100 -23.70 -5.15 -14.43
N ILE A 101 -23.27 -6.34 -14.83
CA ILE A 101 -21.89 -6.60 -15.26
C ILE A 101 -21.71 -6.13 -16.69
N LEU A 102 -20.71 -5.29 -16.93
CA LEU A 102 -20.27 -4.92 -18.26
C LEU A 102 -19.03 -5.71 -18.66
N VAL A 103 -18.84 -5.91 -19.95
CA VAL A 103 -17.59 -6.41 -20.55
C VAL A 103 -17.04 -5.32 -21.46
N GLY A 104 -15.80 -4.89 -21.24
CA GLY A 104 -15.25 -3.69 -21.88
C GLY A 104 -13.75 -3.51 -21.68
N ASP A 105 -13.25 -2.30 -21.89
CA ASP A 105 -11.84 -1.96 -21.66
C ASP A 105 -11.66 -1.44 -20.22
N VAL A 106 -10.81 -2.11 -19.45
CA VAL A 106 -10.54 -1.80 -18.03
C VAL A 106 -9.16 -1.16 -17.90
N TRP A 107 -9.06 0.02 -17.31
CA TRP A 107 -7.81 0.75 -17.14
C TRP A 107 -7.47 0.92 -15.66
N LEU A 108 -6.22 0.64 -15.30
CA LEU A 108 -5.69 0.97 -13.98
C LEU A 108 -5.17 2.42 -13.98
N CYS A 109 -5.70 3.26 -13.10
CA CYS A 109 -5.28 4.63 -12.89
C CYS A 109 -4.57 4.75 -11.54
N SER A 110 -3.28 5.09 -11.57
CA SER A 110 -2.47 5.20 -10.36
C SER A 110 -1.56 6.42 -10.34
N GLY A 111 -1.08 6.73 -9.14
CA GLY A 111 -0.18 7.84 -8.87
C GLY A 111 -0.60 8.58 -7.60
N GLN A 112 -0.38 9.88 -7.59
CA GLN A 112 -0.58 10.70 -6.39
C GLN A 112 -1.73 11.71 -6.52
N SER A 113 -1.63 12.87 -5.87
CA SER A 113 -2.72 13.82 -5.70
C SER A 113 -3.30 14.35 -7.02
N ASN A 114 -2.50 14.44 -8.08
CA ASN A 114 -2.99 14.79 -9.41
C ASN A 114 -3.85 13.69 -10.07
N GLN A 115 -3.69 12.44 -9.65
CA GLN A 115 -4.57 11.31 -9.96
C GLN A 115 -5.77 11.22 -9.01
N GLU A 116 -5.84 12.05 -7.95
CA GLU A 116 -6.94 12.11 -6.99
C GLU A 116 -7.80 13.37 -7.12
N THR A 117 -7.44 14.33 -7.98
CA THR A 117 -8.21 15.57 -8.17
C THR A 117 -9.68 15.23 -8.47
N PRO A 118 -10.62 15.58 -7.56
CA PRO A 118 -11.99 15.16 -7.70
C PRO A 118 -12.73 16.03 -8.72
N ILE A 119 -13.69 15.43 -9.40
CA ILE A 119 -14.56 16.10 -10.37
C ILE A 119 -15.26 17.34 -9.81
N SER A 120 -15.64 17.33 -8.53
CA SER A 120 -16.26 18.47 -7.85
C SER A 120 -15.44 19.76 -7.92
N ARG A 121 -14.12 19.70 -8.13
CA ARG A 121 -13.27 20.90 -8.32
C ARG A 121 -13.33 21.47 -9.75
N LEU A 122 -13.90 20.72 -10.69
CA LEU A 122 -13.83 21.00 -12.12
C LEU A 122 -15.19 21.36 -12.72
N THR A 123 -16.29 21.26 -11.95
CA THR A 123 -17.66 21.48 -12.44
C THR A 123 -17.89 22.87 -13.02
N ASP A 124 -17.21 23.88 -12.49
CA ASP A 124 -17.33 25.27 -12.98
C ASP A 124 -16.65 25.44 -14.36
N MET A 125 -15.53 24.75 -14.58
CA MET A 125 -14.80 24.77 -15.85
C MET A 125 -15.45 23.85 -16.90
N PHE A 126 -16.12 22.77 -16.46
CA PHE A 126 -16.71 21.75 -17.31
C PHE A 126 -18.16 21.45 -16.90
N PRO A 127 -19.12 22.33 -17.24
CA PRO A 127 -20.51 22.18 -16.83
C PRO A 127 -21.20 20.93 -17.39
N GLU A 128 -20.66 20.30 -18.44
CA GLU A 128 -21.18 19.04 -19.00
C GLU A 128 -21.14 17.87 -17.99
N ILE A 129 -20.35 17.99 -16.92
CA ILE A 129 -20.29 17.01 -15.83
C ILE A 129 -21.62 16.93 -15.08
N ASN A 130 -22.29 18.07 -14.88
CA ASN A 130 -23.53 18.16 -14.09
C ASN A 130 -24.72 17.45 -14.73
N VAL A 131 -24.60 17.11 -16.02
CA VAL A 131 -25.62 16.39 -16.80
C VAL A 131 -25.14 15.02 -17.28
N SER A 132 -24.04 14.50 -16.71
CA SER A 132 -23.49 13.20 -17.06
C SER A 132 -24.50 12.08 -16.78
N ASN A 133 -24.72 11.17 -17.73
CA ASN A 133 -25.66 10.05 -17.60
C ASN A 133 -25.16 8.79 -18.32
N ASN A 134 -23.86 8.51 -18.26
CA ASN A 134 -23.25 7.41 -19.00
C ASN A 134 -23.08 6.16 -18.12
N HIS A 135 -24.06 5.25 -18.19
CA HIS A 135 -24.01 3.97 -17.48
C HIS A 135 -22.98 2.97 -18.04
N MET A 136 -22.41 3.23 -19.21
CA MET A 136 -21.41 2.34 -19.83
C MET A 136 -19.98 2.62 -19.35
N ILE A 137 -19.79 3.64 -18.52
CA ILE A 137 -18.52 3.95 -17.86
C ILE A 137 -18.67 3.69 -16.36
N ARG A 138 -17.74 2.93 -15.80
CA ARG A 138 -17.70 2.61 -14.38
C ARG A 138 -16.38 2.99 -13.74
N HIS A 139 -16.40 3.24 -12.44
CA HIS A 139 -15.23 3.58 -11.66
C HIS A 139 -15.24 2.83 -10.33
N TYR A 140 -14.08 2.32 -9.94
CA TYR A 140 -13.84 1.71 -8.63
C TYR A 140 -12.59 2.33 -8.02
N LYS A 141 -12.72 2.99 -6.87
CA LYS A 141 -11.56 3.48 -6.11
C LYS A 141 -11.15 2.43 -5.09
N VAL A 142 -9.92 1.95 -5.20
CA VAL A 142 -9.28 1.12 -4.17
C VAL A 142 -9.07 1.99 -2.93
N PRO A 143 -9.64 1.63 -1.77
CA PRO A 143 -9.41 2.33 -0.52
C PRO A 143 -7.93 2.34 -0.13
N THR A 144 -7.51 3.42 0.51
CA THR A 144 -6.14 3.55 1.00
C THR A 144 -5.83 2.48 2.03
N GLN A 145 -4.83 1.66 1.73
CA GLN A 145 -4.32 0.63 2.63
C GLN A 145 -2.80 0.61 2.48
N ASN A 146 -2.10 1.27 3.40
CA ASN A 146 -0.63 1.26 3.40
C ASN A 146 -0.13 0.11 4.28
N SER A 147 0.67 -0.79 3.72
CA SER A 147 1.20 -1.97 4.40
C SER A 147 2.66 -2.20 4.02
N VAL A 148 3.58 -1.58 4.76
CA VAL A 148 5.02 -1.68 4.48
C VAL A 148 5.54 -3.11 4.60
N GLU A 149 5.06 -3.87 5.60
CA GLU A 149 5.65 -5.16 5.98
C GLU A 149 5.11 -6.35 5.17
N ASP A 150 3.79 -6.38 4.95
CA ASP A 150 3.07 -7.54 4.44
C ASP A 150 2.22 -7.22 3.20
N LEU A 151 2.16 -8.16 2.27
CA LEU A 151 1.20 -8.16 1.16
C LEU A 151 -0.22 -8.32 1.69
N LYS A 152 -1.18 -7.62 1.08
CA LYS A 152 -2.59 -7.76 1.38
C LYS A 152 -3.29 -8.48 0.23
N GLU A 153 -3.92 -9.62 0.54
CA GLU A 153 -4.67 -10.40 -0.46
C GLU A 153 -6.07 -9.83 -0.74
N THR A 154 -6.56 -8.92 0.10
CA THR A 154 -7.92 -8.38 0.00
C THR A 154 -7.93 -6.87 0.17
N ILE A 155 -8.86 -6.24 -0.56
CA ILE A 155 -9.15 -4.81 -0.43
C ILE A 155 -9.92 -4.57 0.88
N ALA A 156 -9.44 -3.62 1.68
CA ALA A 156 -10.12 -3.19 2.91
C ALA A 156 -11.40 -2.38 2.64
N GLY A 157 -12.25 -2.26 3.66
CA GLY A 157 -13.45 -1.40 3.61
C GLY A 157 -14.59 -1.94 2.75
N ASN A 158 -15.42 -1.01 2.26
CA ASN A 158 -16.70 -1.25 1.57
C ASN A 158 -16.78 -0.54 0.21
N ALA A 159 -15.66 -0.42 -0.50
CA ALA A 159 -15.65 0.16 -1.85
C ALA A 159 -16.52 -0.64 -2.83
N VAL A 160 -17.14 0.08 -3.76
CA VAL A 160 -18.07 -0.45 -4.75
C VAL A 160 -17.81 0.19 -6.13
N TRP A 161 -18.33 -0.43 -7.18
CA TRP A 161 -18.34 0.16 -8.51
C TRP A 161 -19.43 1.23 -8.63
N HIS A 162 -19.07 2.36 -9.22
CA HIS A 162 -19.97 3.47 -9.51
C HIS A 162 -20.11 3.65 -11.02
N SER A 163 -21.20 4.28 -11.46
CA SER A 163 -21.53 4.64 -12.84
C SER A 163 -21.22 6.11 -13.12
N ALA A 164 -20.89 6.45 -14.37
CA ALA A 164 -20.62 7.84 -14.73
C ALA A 164 -21.91 8.65 -14.93
N ILE A 165 -22.71 8.74 -13.86
CA ILE A 165 -23.92 9.56 -13.76
C ILE A 165 -23.67 10.71 -12.79
N ALA A 166 -24.34 11.85 -13.01
CA ALA A 166 -24.10 13.10 -12.29
C ALA A 166 -24.12 12.94 -10.75
N SER A 167 -25.00 12.09 -10.22
CA SER A 167 -25.11 11.84 -8.78
C SER A 167 -23.96 11.01 -8.17
N GLU A 168 -23.20 10.27 -8.98
CA GLU A 168 -22.14 9.36 -8.52
C GLU A 168 -20.72 9.87 -8.83
N VAL A 169 -20.55 10.79 -9.80
CA VAL A 169 -19.23 11.18 -10.32
C VAL A 169 -18.47 12.21 -9.48
N MET A 170 -19.11 12.95 -8.58
CA MET A 170 -18.50 14.15 -7.95
C MET A 170 -17.20 13.88 -7.16
N SER A 171 -17.04 12.68 -6.62
CA SER A 171 -15.84 12.23 -5.89
C SER A 171 -14.84 11.45 -6.75
N TRP A 172 -15.15 11.22 -8.03
CA TRP A 172 -14.25 10.49 -8.93
C TRP A 172 -13.04 11.34 -9.29
N THR A 173 -11.95 10.66 -9.63
CA THR A 173 -10.79 11.31 -10.25
C THR A 173 -11.17 11.88 -11.63
N ALA A 174 -10.96 13.18 -11.80
CA ALA A 174 -11.28 13.89 -13.03
C ALA A 174 -10.56 13.33 -14.26
N LEU A 175 -9.29 12.93 -14.11
CA LEU A 175 -8.53 12.39 -15.23
C LEU A 175 -9.13 11.07 -15.74
N ALA A 176 -9.48 10.15 -14.83
CA ALA A 176 -10.05 8.87 -15.25
C ALA A 176 -11.41 9.05 -15.92
N TYR A 177 -12.22 10.00 -15.43
CA TYR A 177 -13.51 10.33 -16.04
C TYR A 177 -13.36 10.84 -17.47
N PHE A 178 -12.54 11.86 -17.71
CA PHE A 178 -12.36 12.40 -19.06
C PHE A 178 -11.73 11.39 -20.01
N PHE A 179 -10.77 10.58 -19.54
CA PHE A 179 -10.18 9.51 -20.34
C PHE A 179 -11.23 8.47 -20.75
N ALA A 180 -12.07 8.04 -19.80
CA ALA A 180 -13.14 7.08 -20.07
C ALA A 180 -14.21 7.62 -21.02
N GLN A 181 -14.54 8.92 -20.91
CA GLN A 181 -15.47 9.57 -21.83
C GLN A 181 -14.92 9.57 -23.26
N GLU A 182 -13.65 9.91 -23.46
CA GLU A 182 -13.04 9.84 -24.80
C GLU A 182 -13.00 8.41 -25.35
N ALA A 183 -12.58 7.45 -24.52
CA ALA A 183 -12.54 6.03 -24.91
C ALA A 183 -13.93 5.52 -25.34
N TYR A 184 -14.96 5.80 -24.53
CA TYR A 184 -16.32 5.40 -24.85
C TYR A 184 -16.87 6.12 -26.08
N GLN A 185 -16.64 7.44 -26.23
CA GLN A 185 -17.10 8.20 -27.38
C GLN A 185 -16.50 7.67 -28.69
N LYS A 186 -15.22 7.28 -28.66
CA LYS A 186 -14.48 6.76 -29.81
C LYS A 186 -14.93 5.35 -30.20
N TYR A 187 -15.00 4.43 -29.25
CA TYR A 187 -15.17 3.00 -29.56
C TYR A 187 -16.57 2.45 -29.26
N ARG A 188 -17.38 3.16 -28.49
CA ARG A 188 -18.69 2.67 -27.99
C ARG A 188 -18.60 1.33 -27.26
N VAL A 189 -17.48 1.10 -26.59
CA VAL A 189 -17.19 -0.07 -25.77
C VAL A 189 -17.26 0.34 -24.30
N PRO A 190 -17.87 -0.45 -23.39
CA PRO A 190 -17.90 -0.13 -21.97
C PRO A 190 -16.49 0.12 -21.40
N VAL A 191 -16.36 1.02 -20.43
CA VAL A 191 -15.06 1.39 -19.86
C VAL A 191 -15.09 1.26 -18.35
N GLY A 192 -14.13 0.50 -17.80
CA GLY A 192 -13.91 0.39 -16.35
C GLY A 192 -12.66 1.15 -15.92
N MET A 193 -12.77 2.05 -14.95
CA MET A 193 -11.63 2.77 -14.38
C MET A 193 -11.36 2.25 -12.97
N LEU A 194 -10.30 1.44 -12.84
CA LEU A 194 -9.81 0.96 -11.55
C LEU A 194 -8.81 1.96 -11.01
N VAL A 195 -9.11 2.65 -9.92
CA VAL A 195 -8.32 3.78 -9.42
C VAL A 195 -7.63 3.37 -8.13
N SER A 196 -6.30 3.32 -8.16
CA SER A 196 -5.45 3.06 -7.01
C SER A 196 -4.45 4.21 -6.89
N SER A 197 -4.78 5.25 -6.15
CA SER A 197 -3.94 6.45 -6.02
C SER A 197 -3.95 6.99 -4.60
N LEU A 198 -2.90 7.72 -4.22
CA LEU A 198 -2.79 8.36 -2.90
C LEU A 198 -1.97 9.65 -2.96
N GLY A 199 -2.58 10.76 -2.55
CA GLY A 199 -1.92 12.06 -2.44
C GLY A 199 -0.65 12.03 -1.58
N GLY A 200 0.41 12.70 -2.06
CA GLY A 200 1.68 12.80 -1.34
C GLY A 200 2.57 11.56 -1.41
N SER A 201 2.12 10.47 -2.03
CA SER A 201 2.95 9.26 -2.18
C SER A 201 4.13 9.48 -3.13
N ALA A 202 5.30 8.98 -2.75
CA ALA A 202 6.46 8.86 -3.63
C ALA A 202 6.44 7.54 -4.42
N ILE A 203 7.11 7.48 -5.57
CA ILE A 203 7.08 6.32 -6.47
C ILE A 203 7.51 5.00 -5.81
N GLU A 204 8.49 5.05 -4.90
CA GLU A 204 9.00 3.88 -4.17
C GLU A 204 7.94 3.16 -3.34
N SER A 205 6.87 3.85 -2.93
CA SER A 205 5.76 3.23 -2.20
C SER A 205 4.97 2.25 -3.07
N TRP A 206 5.05 2.38 -4.40
CA TRP A 206 4.27 1.65 -5.39
C TRP A 206 5.04 0.50 -6.07
N ILE A 207 6.26 0.22 -5.60
CA ILE A 207 7.16 -0.82 -6.12
C ILE A 207 7.39 -1.86 -5.04
N SER A 208 7.35 -3.14 -5.39
CA SER A 208 7.68 -4.25 -4.48
C SER A 208 9.11 -4.19 -3.96
N GLN A 209 9.36 -4.79 -2.80
CA GLN A 209 10.71 -4.86 -2.21
C GLN A 209 11.70 -5.58 -3.13
N GLU A 210 11.22 -6.55 -3.91
CA GLU A 210 12.03 -7.25 -4.90
C GLU A 210 12.56 -6.33 -6.00
N HIS A 211 11.74 -5.37 -6.43
CA HIS A 211 12.07 -4.43 -7.51
C HIS A 211 12.75 -3.13 -7.02
N LEU A 212 12.98 -3.03 -5.70
CA LEU A 212 13.71 -1.93 -5.06
C LEU A 212 15.17 -2.31 -4.70
N LYS A 213 15.67 -3.47 -5.15
CA LYS A 213 17.01 -3.98 -4.79
C LYS A 213 18.15 -3.01 -5.11
N GLU A 214 18.01 -2.17 -6.13
CA GLU A 214 19.00 -1.13 -6.50
C GLU A 214 19.00 0.09 -5.56
N PHE A 215 18.05 0.14 -4.61
CA PHE A 215 17.88 1.23 -3.65
C PHE A 215 17.91 0.69 -2.21
N PRO A 216 19.08 0.28 -1.67
CA PRO A 216 19.17 -0.34 -0.35
C PRO A 216 18.53 0.48 0.78
N GLN A 217 18.53 1.82 0.67
CA GLN A 217 17.89 2.72 1.62
C GLN A 217 16.36 2.56 1.71
N LEU A 218 15.73 2.00 0.67
CA LEU A 218 14.29 1.74 0.58
C LEU A 218 13.90 0.31 0.98
N LEU A 219 14.88 -0.54 1.29
CA LEU A 219 14.65 -1.94 1.63
C LEU A 219 14.35 -2.13 3.12
N ILE A 220 13.48 -3.10 3.41
CA ILE A 220 13.17 -3.54 4.76
C ILE A 220 14.14 -4.67 5.13
N ASP A 221 14.85 -4.50 6.23
CA ASP A 221 15.62 -5.58 6.85
C ASP A 221 14.68 -6.58 7.53
N ARG A 222 14.16 -7.54 6.75
CA ARG A 222 13.19 -8.54 7.23
C ARG A 222 13.74 -9.39 8.38
N GLU A 223 15.02 -9.74 8.34
CA GLU A 223 15.67 -10.51 9.41
C GLU A 223 15.67 -9.72 10.73
N ALA A 224 16.00 -8.42 10.68
CA ALA A 224 15.94 -7.57 11.86
C ALA A 224 14.50 -7.38 12.36
N LEU A 225 13.53 -7.24 11.45
CA LEU A 225 12.10 -7.09 11.80
C LEU A 225 11.58 -8.33 12.52
N ASP A 226 11.83 -9.52 11.96
CA ASP A 226 11.37 -10.78 12.55
C ASP A 226 12.09 -11.08 13.87
N SER A 227 13.38 -10.78 13.95
CA SER A 227 14.13 -10.89 15.21
C SER A 227 13.59 -9.93 16.27
N LEU A 228 13.24 -8.69 15.90
CA LEU A 228 12.66 -7.72 16.83
C LEU A 228 11.29 -8.19 17.34
N ARG A 229 10.45 -8.76 16.47
CA ARG A 229 9.16 -9.35 16.85
C ARG A 229 9.37 -10.50 17.84
N LEU A 230 10.35 -11.37 17.60
CA LEU A 230 10.68 -12.47 18.50
C LEU A 230 11.19 -11.98 19.86
N VAL A 231 12.09 -11.00 19.88
CA VAL A 231 12.63 -10.40 21.12
C VAL A 231 11.53 -9.76 21.96
N ARG A 232 10.53 -9.12 21.33
CA ARG A 232 9.40 -8.47 22.01
C ARG A 232 8.31 -9.44 22.46
N ARG A 233 8.41 -10.74 22.12
CA ARG A 233 7.45 -11.75 22.55
C ARG A 233 7.82 -12.27 23.94
N ASP A 234 6.89 -12.17 24.88
CA ASP A 234 6.99 -12.86 26.17
C ASP A 234 6.86 -14.38 25.97
N LYS A 235 7.97 -15.10 26.12
CA LYS A 235 8.06 -16.56 25.97
C LYS A 235 7.20 -17.31 26.98
N GLY A 236 6.92 -16.72 28.14
CA GLY A 236 6.13 -17.31 29.21
C GLY A 236 4.63 -17.08 29.11
N ALA A 237 4.19 -16.12 28.28
CA ALA A 237 2.79 -15.79 28.11
C ALA A 237 1.97 -17.02 27.66
N GLY A 238 0.91 -17.34 28.40
CA GLY A 238 0.04 -18.48 28.14
C GLY A 238 0.61 -19.85 28.58
N LYS A 239 1.82 -19.89 29.15
CA LYS A 239 2.52 -21.15 29.46
C LYS A 239 2.96 -21.23 30.91
N TRP A 240 3.76 -20.27 31.38
CA TRP A 240 4.51 -20.41 32.63
C TRP A 240 3.69 -20.16 33.90
N MET A 241 2.43 -19.76 33.76
CA MET A 241 1.49 -19.71 34.87
C MET A 241 0.94 -21.08 35.26
N ALA A 242 1.04 -22.11 34.41
CA ALA A 242 0.44 -23.41 34.70
C ALA A 242 1.05 -24.07 35.96
N THR A 243 0.27 -24.94 36.61
CA THR A 243 0.66 -25.63 37.84
C THR A 243 1.82 -26.59 37.64
N ASP A 244 1.86 -27.24 36.49
CA ASP A 244 2.70 -28.38 36.12
C ASP A 244 3.89 -28.01 35.22
N VAL A 245 4.25 -26.73 35.17
CA VAL A 245 5.44 -26.26 34.45
C VAL A 245 6.68 -26.92 35.06
N ASP A 246 7.43 -27.66 34.23
CA ASP A 246 8.78 -28.09 34.58
C ASP A 246 9.69 -26.86 34.67
N ASP A 247 10.10 -26.53 35.89
CA ASP A 247 11.01 -25.42 36.19
C ASP A 247 12.37 -25.90 36.69
N SER A 248 12.74 -27.16 36.44
CA SER A 248 14.05 -27.72 36.82
C SER A 248 15.23 -26.98 36.17
N ASP A 249 15.05 -26.47 34.95
CA ASP A 249 16.03 -25.70 34.19
C ASP A 249 16.04 -24.18 34.50
N TRP A 250 15.18 -23.71 35.41
CA TRP A 250 15.11 -22.29 35.74
C TRP A 250 16.25 -21.86 36.66
N SER A 251 16.80 -20.67 36.42
CA SER A 251 17.83 -20.09 37.29
C SER A 251 17.26 -19.63 38.63
N THR A 252 18.08 -19.44 39.65
CA THR A 252 17.64 -19.01 40.99
C THR A 252 18.04 -17.57 41.30
N ILE A 253 17.23 -16.88 42.11
CA ILE A 253 17.48 -15.50 42.56
C ILE A 253 16.95 -15.31 43.98
N GLN A 254 17.58 -14.42 44.75
CA GLN A 254 17.08 -14.03 46.08
C GLN A 254 15.94 -13.01 45.96
N VAL A 255 14.89 -13.21 46.74
CA VAL A 255 13.75 -12.30 46.85
C VAL A 255 13.52 -11.97 48.34
N PRO A 256 13.44 -10.68 48.73
CA PRO A 256 13.49 -9.49 47.87
C PRO A 256 14.88 -9.19 47.31
N GLY A 257 14.93 -8.31 46.32
CA GLY A 257 16.15 -7.94 45.59
C GLY A 257 15.83 -7.44 44.18
N ASN A 258 16.74 -6.65 43.61
CA ASN A 258 16.63 -6.16 42.24
C ASN A 258 17.45 -7.00 41.24
N TRP A 259 17.11 -6.93 39.96
CA TRP A 259 17.70 -7.74 38.89
C TRP A 259 19.21 -7.52 38.77
N ARG A 260 19.65 -6.26 38.60
CA ARG A 260 21.06 -5.94 38.34
C ARG A 260 22.00 -6.27 39.50
N THR A 261 21.59 -6.03 40.75
CA THR A 261 22.41 -6.42 41.92
C THR A 261 22.50 -7.92 42.10
N ASN A 262 21.57 -8.68 41.50
CA ASN A 262 21.59 -10.14 41.43
C ASN A 262 22.19 -10.65 40.11
N GLY A 263 22.91 -9.82 39.35
CA GLY A 263 23.61 -10.22 38.12
C GLY A 263 22.73 -10.39 36.88
N MET A 264 21.47 -9.96 36.92
CA MET A 264 20.55 -10.01 35.79
C MET A 264 20.44 -8.63 35.13
N ASP A 265 21.05 -8.45 33.96
CA ASP A 265 20.90 -7.24 33.14
C ASP A 265 19.80 -7.41 32.09
N VAL A 266 18.56 -7.19 32.53
CA VAL A 266 17.36 -7.33 31.69
C VAL A 266 16.50 -6.08 31.85
N ASN A 267 15.93 -5.63 30.74
CA ASN A 267 14.72 -4.81 30.73
C ASN A 267 13.64 -5.62 30.00
N GLY A 268 12.42 -5.71 30.53
CA GLY A 268 11.34 -6.48 29.91
C GLY A 268 10.56 -7.32 30.93
N VAL A 269 10.40 -8.62 30.66
CA VAL A 269 9.57 -9.52 31.46
C VAL A 269 10.44 -10.61 32.10
N VAL A 270 10.32 -10.78 33.41
CA VAL A 270 10.89 -11.89 34.17
C VAL A 270 9.78 -12.62 34.90
N TRP A 271 9.73 -13.93 34.72
CA TRP A 271 8.82 -14.81 35.45
C TRP A 271 9.54 -15.43 36.62
N TYR A 272 8.86 -15.51 37.75
CA TYR A 272 9.33 -16.07 39.00
C TYR A 272 8.43 -17.22 39.43
N ARG A 273 9.01 -18.24 40.06
CA ARG A 273 8.29 -19.38 40.62
C ARG A 273 8.87 -19.74 41.98
N LYS A 274 8.00 -20.04 42.94
CA LYS A 274 8.38 -20.57 44.25
C LYS A 274 7.35 -21.56 44.75
N ASP A 275 7.86 -22.69 45.21
CA ASP A 275 7.06 -23.66 45.94
C ASP A 275 7.02 -23.31 47.42
N PHE A 276 5.89 -23.62 48.06
CA PHE A 276 5.68 -23.44 49.48
C PHE A 276 4.73 -24.51 50.01
N GLU A 277 4.89 -24.85 51.28
CA GLU A 277 4.03 -25.82 51.98
C GLU A 277 2.85 -25.10 52.64
N VAL A 278 1.65 -25.65 52.48
CA VAL A 278 0.41 -25.12 53.04
C VAL A 278 -0.14 -26.10 54.09
N PRO A 279 -0.38 -25.64 55.33
CA PRO A 279 -0.99 -26.47 56.37
C PRO A 279 -2.48 -26.69 56.10
N THR A 280 -3.02 -27.80 56.63
CA THR A 280 -4.44 -28.18 56.51
C THR A 280 -5.39 -27.04 56.94
N SER A 281 -5.00 -26.21 57.92
CA SER A 281 -5.79 -25.09 58.43
C SER A 281 -6.12 -24.01 57.40
N MET A 282 -5.38 -23.93 56.29
CA MET A 282 -5.58 -22.94 55.22
C MET A 282 -6.33 -23.51 54.00
N VAL A 283 -6.58 -24.81 53.94
CA VAL A 283 -7.20 -25.48 52.80
C VAL A 283 -8.69 -25.16 52.74
N GLY A 284 -9.20 -24.85 51.54
CA GLY A 284 -10.62 -24.51 51.35
C GLY A 284 -11.05 -23.16 51.92
N ARG A 285 -10.13 -22.37 52.50
CA ARG A 285 -10.39 -21.04 53.06
C ARG A 285 -9.82 -19.93 52.18
N HIS A 286 -10.28 -18.70 52.40
CA HIS A 286 -9.68 -17.51 51.80
C HIS A 286 -8.33 -17.21 52.45
N ALA A 287 -7.40 -16.64 51.69
CA ALA A 287 -6.15 -16.11 52.23
C ALA A 287 -5.79 -14.77 51.58
N LYS A 288 -4.98 -13.96 52.26
CA LYS A 288 -4.43 -12.71 51.71
C LYS A 288 -2.98 -12.89 51.34
N LEU A 289 -2.65 -12.58 50.10
CA LEU A 289 -1.31 -12.55 49.57
C LEU A 289 -0.75 -11.13 49.64
N TYR A 290 0.36 -10.97 50.34
CA TYR A 290 1.14 -9.74 50.41
C TYR A 290 2.41 -9.93 49.59
N MET A 291 2.57 -9.13 48.55
CA MET A 291 3.76 -9.14 47.68
C MET A 291 4.50 -7.81 47.75
N GLY A 292 4.48 -7.13 48.90
CA GLY A 292 5.22 -5.90 49.12
C GLY A 292 5.04 -4.85 48.01
N THR A 293 6.17 -4.41 47.44
CA THR A 293 6.24 -3.49 46.31
C THR A 293 7.14 -4.12 45.26
N LEU A 294 6.62 -4.30 44.05
CA LEU A 294 7.38 -4.79 42.90
C LEU A 294 7.74 -3.59 42.02
N ILE A 295 8.96 -3.57 41.50
CA ILE A 295 9.43 -2.48 40.64
C ILE A 295 8.75 -2.62 39.27
N ASP A 296 7.83 -1.69 39.02
CA ASP A 296 6.94 -1.57 37.86
C ASP A 296 5.67 -2.44 37.95
N SER A 297 5.38 -3.35 37.02
CA SER A 297 4.06 -4.00 36.93
C SER A 297 4.11 -5.51 37.11
N ASP A 298 3.07 -6.11 37.69
CA ASP A 298 3.04 -7.54 37.99
C ASP A 298 1.71 -8.22 37.70
N SER A 299 1.76 -9.53 37.49
CA SER A 299 0.62 -10.45 37.50
C SER A 299 0.99 -11.69 38.29
N VAL A 300 0.15 -12.07 39.25
CA VAL A 300 0.44 -13.13 40.21
C VAL A 300 -0.57 -14.25 40.10
N PHE A 301 -0.05 -15.48 40.15
CA PHE A 301 -0.80 -16.71 40.07
C PHE A 301 -0.44 -17.62 41.25
N VAL A 302 -1.43 -18.29 41.82
CA VAL A 302 -1.23 -19.32 42.85
C VAL A 302 -1.87 -20.60 42.34
N ASN A 303 -1.08 -21.68 42.26
CA ASN A 303 -1.49 -22.93 41.63
C ASN A 303 -2.18 -22.70 40.26
N GLY A 304 -1.59 -21.83 39.44
CA GLY A 304 -2.12 -21.44 38.12
C GLY A 304 -3.40 -20.63 38.10
N CYS A 305 -4.03 -20.37 39.25
CA CYS A 305 -5.14 -19.45 39.38
C CYS A 305 -4.62 -18.01 39.44
N PHE A 306 -5.12 -17.11 38.59
CA PHE A 306 -4.80 -15.69 38.65
C PHE A 306 -5.41 -15.06 39.91
N VAL A 307 -4.58 -14.43 40.75
CA VAL A 307 -5.02 -13.85 42.03
C VAL A 307 -4.95 -12.32 42.06
N GLY A 308 -4.19 -11.70 41.16
CA GLY A 308 -4.16 -10.25 41.04
C GLY A 308 -3.02 -9.71 40.18
N SER A 309 -3.11 -8.41 39.91
CA SER A 309 -2.11 -7.65 39.15
C SER A 309 -2.05 -6.21 39.62
N THR A 310 -0.89 -5.58 39.46
CA THR A 310 -0.70 -4.14 39.67
C THR A 310 0.04 -3.56 38.47
N ALA A 311 -0.44 -2.44 37.93
CA ALA A 311 0.01 -1.92 36.65
C ALA A 311 1.27 -1.02 36.71
N TYR A 312 1.74 -0.62 37.89
CA TYR A 312 2.91 0.27 38.06
C TYR A 312 3.49 0.17 39.48
N MET A 313 4.66 0.76 39.72
CA MET A 313 5.49 0.48 40.90
C MET A 313 4.88 0.81 42.26
N TYR A 314 4.11 1.88 42.43
CA TYR A 314 3.86 2.44 43.78
C TYR A 314 2.80 1.75 44.65
N PRO A 315 1.69 1.16 44.13
CA PRO A 315 0.66 0.57 44.98
C PRO A 315 1.17 -0.61 45.83
N PRO A 316 0.66 -0.82 47.05
CA PRO A 316 0.98 -2.03 47.79
C PRO A 316 0.34 -3.26 47.12
N ARG A 317 1.10 -4.34 46.90
CA ARG A 317 0.56 -5.58 46.32
C ARG A 317 -0.12 -6.40 47.40
N LYS A 318 -1.45 -6.32 47.43
CA LYS A 318 -2.31 -7.08 48.33
C LYS A 318 -3.40 -7.74 47.49
N TYR A 319 -3.36 -9.06 47.39
CA TYR A 319 -4.26 -9.84 46.56
C TYR A 319 -5.03 -10.85 47.40
N ASN A 320 -6.26 -11.15 47.00
CA ASN A 320 -7.04 -12.19 47.66
C ASN A 320 -6.78 -13.51 46.94
N ILE A 321 -6.45 -14.55 47.69
CA ILE A 321 -6.46 -15.93 47.20
C ILE A 321 -7.86 -16.50 47.49
N PRO A 322 -8.64 -16.85 46.46
CA PRO A 322 -9.96 -17.45 46.64
C PRO A 322 -9.90 -18.79 47.39
N ALA A 323 -10.99 -19.11 48.09
CA ALA A 323 -11.18 -20.44 48.66
C ALA A 323 -11.04 -21.54 47.59
N GLY A 324 -10.37 -22.63 47.94
CA GLY A 324 -10.14 -23.78 47.05
C GLY A 324 -8.92 -23.67 46.12
N VAL A 325 -8.23 -22.52 46.09
CA VAL A 325 -6.98 -22.38 45.33
C VAL A 325 -5.81 -23.05 46.04
N LEU A 326 -5.71 -22.89 47.37
CA LEU A 326 -4.69 -23.55 48.20
C LEU A 326 -5.06 -25.02 48.46
N ARG A 327 -4.07 -25.89 48.41
CA ARG A 327 -4.18 -27.34 48.66
C ARG A 327 -3.29 -27.72 49.84
N GLU A 328 -3.58 -28.83 50.51
CA GLU A 328 -2.68 -29.32 51.56
C GLU A 328 -1.31 -29.70 50.97
N GLY A 329 -0.23 -29.36 51.67
CA GLY A 329 1.14 -29.69 51.25
C GLY A 329 1.68 -28.72 50.19
N ARG A 330 2.33 -29.25 49.15
CA ARG A 330 3.07 -28.45 48.16
C ARG A 330 2.15 -27.63 47.26
N ASN A 331 2.39 -26.33 47.23
CA ASN A 331 1.73 -25.34 46.38
C ASN A 331 2.80 -24.52 45.63
N ASN A 332 2.40 -23.79 44.59
CA ASN A 332 3.27 -22.91 43.83
C ASN A 332 2.70 -21.49 43.70
N ILE A 333 3.57 -20.49 43.82
CA ILE A 333 3.29 -19.11 43.42
C ILE A 333 4.15 -18.76 42.20
N THR A 334 3.50 -18.20 41.19
CA THR A 334 4.13 -17.67 39.98
C THR A 334 3.91 -16.16 39.89
N VAL A 335 4.96 -15.39 39.63
CA VAL A 335 4.88 -13.94 39.42
C VAL A 335 5.46 -13.59 38.06
N LYS A 336 4.66 -12.97 37.20
CA LYS A 336 5.17 -12.26 36.03
C LYS A 336 5.46 -10.82 36.45
N LEU A 337 6.73 -10.42 36.43
CA LEU A 337 7.15 -9.04 36.66
C LEU A 337 7.58 -8.41 35.34
N THR A 338 7.06 -7.23 35.04
CA THR A 338 7.39 -6.47 33.82
C THR A 338 7.92 -5.10 34.20
N ALA A 339 9.18 -4.84 33.84
CA ALA A 339 9.86 -3.57 34.01
C ALA A 339 10.62 -3.24 32.72
N ASN A 340 10.04 -2.37 31.88
CA ASN A 340 10.55 -2.13 30.52
C ASN A 340 11.72 -1.14 30.44
N SER A 341 11.89 -0.30 31.47
CA SER A 341 12.92 0.74 31.53
C SER A 341 13.58 0.88 32.91
N ALA A 342 13.11 0.12 33.89
CA ALA A 342 13.59 0.16 35.27
C ALA A 342 14.36 -1.13 35.60
N ASN A 343 15.24 -1.04 36.60
CA ASN A 343 15.85 -2.24 37.19
C ASN A 343 14.79 -2.97 38.02
N GLY A 344 14.11 -3.93 37.41
CA GLY A 344 13.01 -4.67 38.03
C GLY A 344 13.45 -5.41 39.29
N GLY A 345 12.48 -5.80 40.10
CA GLY A 345 12.75 -6.52 41.34
C GLY A 345 11.66 -6.40 42.38
N PHE A 346 11.95 -6.97 43.54
CA PHE A 346 11.12 -6.96 44.72
C PHE A 346 11.78 -6.02 45.73
N VAL A 347 11.08 -4.98 46.16
CA VAL A 347 11.62 -3.95 47.08
C VAL A 347 11.91 -4.57 48.44
N GLU A 348 13.11 -4.34 48.97
CA GLU A 348 13.53 -4.84 50.29
C GLU A 348 12.67 -4.28 51.44
N GLU A 349 12.70 -4.96 52.59
CA GLU A 349 11.98 -4.57 53.83
C GLU A 349 10.44 -4.50 53.70
N LYS A 350 9.87 -4.97 52.60
CA LYS A 350 8.42 -5.13 52.40
C LYS A 350 7.94 -6.55 52.77
N PRO A 351 6.66 -6.73 53.13
CA PRO A 351 6.14 -8.06 53.46
C PRO A 351 5.88 -8.91 52.20
N TYR A 352 6.47 -10.11 52.16
CA TYR A 352 6.26 -11.14 51.14
C TYR A 352 5.74 -12.41 51.80
N LYS A 353 4.41 -12.59 51.84
CA LYS A 353 3.77 -13.63 52.65
C LYS A 353 2.34 -13.93 52.25
N ILE A 354 1.85 -15.10 52.64
CA ILE A 354 0.43 -15.47 52.61
C ILE A 354 -0.09 -15.53 54.04
N VAL A 355 -1.23 -14.89 54.31
CA VAL A 355 -1.85 -14.84 55.64
C VAL A 355 -3.24 -15.47 55.54
N GLY A 356 -3.44 -16.57 56.29
CA GLY A 356 -4.74 -17.16 56.57
C GLY A 356 -5.23 -16.78 57.97
N ASP A 357 -6.28 -17.45 58.44
CA ASP A 357 -6.89 -17.15 59.74
C ASP A 357 -5.98 -17.52 60.93
N GLU A 358 -5.28 -18.66 60.82
CA GLU A 358 -4.53 -19.29 61.93
C GLU A 358 -3.03 -19.50 61.61
N ALA A 359 -2.61 -19.20 60.37
CA ALA A 359 -1.25 -19.44 59.91
C ALA A 359 -0.77 -18.39 58.90
N GLU A 360 0.55 -18.19 58.87
CA GLU A 360 1.26 -17.31 57.95
C GLU A 360 2.40 -18.08 57.25
N ILE A 361 2.55 -17.88 55.95
CA ILE A 361 3.59 -18.50 55.13
C ILE A 361 4.52 -17.41 54.62
N ASN A 362 5.81 -17.50 54.96
CA ASN A 362 6.83 -16.58 54.48
C ASN A 362 7.28 -16.95 53.06
N LEU A 363 7.30 -15.97 52.15
CA LEU A 363 7.73 -16.17 50.76
C LEU A 363 9.15 -15.66 50.48
N VAL A 364 9.82 -15.00 51.44
CA VAL A 364 11.21 -14.54 51.33
C VAL A 364 12.18 -15.70 51.12
N GLY A 365 13.29 -15.45 50.42
CA GLY A 365 14.39 -16.37 50.18
C GLY A 365 14.60 -16.67 48.70
N THR A 366 15.11 -17.86 48.39
CA THR A 366 15.40 -18.27 47.01
C THR A 366 14.10 -18.52 46.23
N TRP A 367 14.01 -17.93 45.05
CA TRP A 367 12.99 -18.21 44.02
C TRP A 367 13.68 -18.71 42.75
N LYS A 368 12.94 -19.44 41.92
CA LYS A 368 13.33 -19.71 40.54
C LYS A 368 12.86 -18.57 39.65
N TYR A 369 13.59 -18.28 38.58
CA TYR A 369 13.21 -17.29 37.59
C TYR A 369 13.59 -17.71 36.17
N ARG A 370 12.87 -17.15 35.20
CA ARG A 370 13.17 -17.27 33.77
C ARG A 370 12.80 -15.98 33.05
N VAL A 371 13.68 -15.53 32.15
CA VAL A 371 13.43 -14.33 31.35
C VAL A 371 12.40 -14.65 30.27
N GLY A 372 11.26 -13.96 30.33
CA GLY A 372 10.21 -14.05 29.32
C GLY A 372 10.49 -13.16 28.12
N MET A 373 11.03 -11.96 28.35
CA MET A 373 11.31 -10.96 27.31
C MET A 373 12.51 -10.11 27.73
N ASN A 374 13.50 -9.96 26.84
CA ASN A 374 14.70 -9.15 27.07
C ASN A 374 14.84 -8.02 26.03
N LEU A 375 14.33 -6.84 26.36
CA LEU A 375 14.37 -5.64 25.52
C LEU A 375 15.79 -5.09 25.32
N ASN A 376 16.78 -5.47 26.14
CA ASN A 376 18.17 -5.07 25.90
C ASN A 376 18.68 -5.60 24.54
N GLU A 377 18.17 -6.76 24.10
CA GLU A 377 18.49 -7.34 22.80
C GLU A 377 17.81 -6.64 21.63
N ALA A 378 16.77 -5.82 21.88
CA ALA A 378 16.01 -5.15 20.82
C ALA A 378 16.82 -4.02 20.15
N GLY A 379 17.74 -3.38 20.88
CA GLY A 379 18.43 -2.17 20.43
C GLY A 379 19.22 -2.35 19.12
N LYS A 380 19.84 -3.52 18.92
CA LYS A 380 20.59 -3.83 17.68
C LYS A 380 19.67 -3.95 16.45
N TYR A 381 18.46 -4.48 16.62
CA TYR A 381 17.49 -4.62 15.54
C TYR A 381 16.80 -3.29 15.24
N VAL A 382 16.47 -2.50 16.28
CA VAL A 382 15.90 -1.16 16.10
C VAL A 382 16.81 -0.26 15.26
N LYS A 383 18.13 -0.34 15.47
CA LYS A 383 19.11 0.40 14.65
C LYS A 383 19.11 -0.03 13.18
N ARG A 384 19.04 -1.34 12.90
CA ARG A 384 18.96 -1.89 11.53
C ARG A 384 17.66 -1.47 10.82
N LEU A 385 16.60 -1.21 11.57
CA LEU A 385 15.28 -0.79 11.08
C LEU A 385 15.08 0.74 11.08
N ALA A 386 16.16 1.53 11.17
CA ALA A 386 16.06 2.98 11.23
C ALA A 386 15.34 3.59 10.01
N ASN A 387 15.44 2.94 8.85
CA ASN A 387 14.83 3.36 7.60
C ASN A 387 13.38 2.86 7.42
N LEU A 388 12.78 2.13 8.37
CA LEU A 388 11.45 1.53 8.20
C LEU A 388 10.36 2.56 7.84
N LYS A 389 10.50 3.81 8.31
CA LYS A 389 9.59 4.91 7.97
C LYS A 389 9.71 5.41 6.53
N SER A 390 10.85 5.20 5.89
CA SER A 390 11.16 5.59 4.51
C SER A 390 11.28 4.39 3.58
N ALA A 391 11.03 3.18 4.07
CA ALA A 391 11.01 1.98 3.26
C ALA A 391 9.87 2.03 2.24
N GLY A 392 10.12 1.48 1.05
CA GLY A 392 9.15 1.46 -0.04
C GLY A 392 8.05 0.41 0.13
N SER A 393 7.34 0.14 -0.97
CA SER A 393 6.37 -0.96 -1.14
C SER A 393 5.06 -0.90 -0.37
N GLY A 394 4.89 0.05 0.55
CA GLY A 394 3.69 0.11 1.39
C GLY A 394 2.36 0.16 0.61
N LEU A 395 2.30 0.93 -0.47
CA LEU A 395 1.10 1.06 -1.32
C LEU A 395 1.03 -0.02 -2.39
N TYR A 396 2.17 -0.51 -2.88
CA TYR A 396 2.20 -1.73 -3.70
C TYR A 396 1.51 -2.88 -2.97
N ASN A 397 1.97 -3.15 -1.74
CA ASN A 397 1.51 -4.27 -0.93
C ASN A 397 0.02 -4.19 -0.59
N GLY A 398 -0.48 -2.99 -0.32
CA GLY A 398 -1.84 -2.80 0.18
C GLY A 398 -2.87 -2.29 -0.83
N MET A 399 -2.46 -1.75 -1.98
CA MET A 399 -3.38 -1.18 -2.98
C MET A 399 -3.22 -1.76 -4.39
N ILE A 400 -2.02 -2.22 -4.77
CA ILE A 400 -1.76 -2.82 -6.09
C ILE A 400 -1.85 -4.35 -6.05
N TYR A 401 -1.23 -4.97 -5.05
CA TYR A 401 -1.24 -6.43 -4.91
C TYR A 401 -2.64 -7.04 -4.71
N PRO A 402 -3.58 -6.42 -3.95
CA PRO A 402 -4.94 -6.98 -3.80
C PRO A 402 -5.77 -6.98 -5.09
N ILE A 403 -5.35 -6.25 -6.13
CA ILE A 403 -6.06 -6.14 -7.41
C ILE A 403 -5.41 -6.96 -8.55
N LYS A 404 -4.32 -7.68 -8.27
CA LYS A 404 -3.50 -8.43 -9.24
C LYS A 404 -4.29 -9.41 -10.12
N ASP A 405 -5.31 -10.05 -9.55
CA ASP A 405 -6.12 -11.06 -10.22
C ASP A 405 -7.19 -10.46 -11.15
N TYR A 406 -7.39 -9.13 -11.12
CA TYR A 406 -8.32 -8.43 -12.01
C TYR A 406 -7.62 -8.02 -13.31
N LYS A 407 -8.08 -8.54 -14.45
CA LYS A 407 -7.48 -8.22 -15.76
C LYS A 407 -7.74 -6.77 -16.18
N ILE A 408 -6.72 -6.16 -16.77
CA ILE A 408 -6.72 -4.76 -17.25
C ILE A 408 -6.18 -4.69 -18.68
N LYS A 409 -6.55 -3.63 -19.41
CA LYS A 409 -6.06 -3.27 -20.75
C LYS A 409 -4.69 -2.60 -20.69
N GLY A 410 -4.43 -1.82 -19.64
CA GLY A 410 -3.22 -1.02 -19.47
C GLY A 410 -3.32 -0.10 -18.25
N THR A 411 -2.24 0.66 -18.03
CA THR A 411 -2.08 1.51 -16.85
C THR A 411 -1.88 2.97 -17.23
N ILE A 412 -2.48 3.88 -16.46
CA ILE A 412 -2.22 5.32 -16.44
C ILE A 412 -1.45 5.64 -15.17
N TRP A 413 -0.32 6.33 -15.31
CA TRP A 413 0.54 6.74 -14.20
C TRP A 413 0.71 8.26 -14.17
N TYR A 414 0.19 8.90 -13.12
CA TYR A 414 0.32 10.34 -12.89
C TYR A 414 0.91 10.62 -11.51
N GLN A 415 2.24 10.69 -11.48
CA GLN A 415 3.01 10.93 -10.28
C GLN A 415 4.35 11.57 -10.62
N GLY A 416 4.93 12.27 -9.65
CA GLY A 416 6.30 12.75 -9.72
C GLY A 416 6.59 13.87 -8.74
N GLU A 417 5.56 14.58 -8.29
CA GLU A 417 5.69 15.81 -7.53
C GLU A 417 6.39 15.59 -6.18
N THR A 418 6.11 14.48 -5.50
CA THR A 418 6.81 14.14 -4.24
C THR A 418 8.30 13.85 -4.49
N ASN A 419 8.66 13.30 -5.65
CA ASN A 419 10.05 12.98 -6.00
C ASN A 419 10.78 14.16 -6.66
N ALA A 420 10.09 15.24 -7.06
CA ALA A 420 10.70 16.37 -7.77
C ALA A 420 11.75 17.13 -6.94
N GLY A 421 11.74 17.01 -5.61
CA GLY A 421 12.80 17.54 -4.74
C GLY A 421 14.11 16.72 -4.79
N HIS A 422 14.02 15.44 -5.17
CA HIS A 422 15.14 14.51 -5.30
C HIS A 422 14.97 13.66 -6.57
N PRO A 423 15.04 14.28 -7.77
CA PRO A 423 14.70 13.60 -9.03
C PRO A 423 15.74 12.54 -9.46
N GLN A 424 16.90 12.48 -8.79
CA GLN A 424 17.93 11.49 -9.07
C GLN A 424 17.39 10.08 -8.84
N GLY A 425 17.56 9.20 -9.84
CA GLY A 425 17.06 7.82 -9.78
C GLY A 425 15.58 7.65 -10.11
N TYR A 426 14.82 8.73 -10.37
CA TYR A 426 13.40 8.62 -10.70
C TYR A 426 13.13 7.79 -11.96
N ALA A 427 13.96 7.94 -13.01
CA ALA A 427 13.85 7.12 -14.22
C ALA A 427 13.97 5.63 -13.88
N THR A 428 15.02 5.24 -13.15
CA THR A 428 15.23 3.86 -12.71
C THR A 428 14.08 3.33 -11.84
N LEU A 429 13.57 4.13 -10.89
CA LEU A 429 12.39 3.75 -10.10
C LEU A 429 11.14 3.56 -10.98
N LEU A 430 10.94 4.43 -11.98
CA LEU A 430 9.79 4.31 -12.88
C LEU A 430 9.92 3.11 -13.82
N GLU A 431 11.12 2.78 -14.28
CA GLU A 431 11.38 1.53 -14.99
C GLU A 431 11.10 0.32 -14.11
N SER A 432 11.60 0.30 -12.86
CA SER A 432 11.29 -0.75 -11.88
C SER A 432 9.80 -0.90 -11.63
N LEU A 433 9.04 0.21 -11.55
CA LEU A 433 7.59 0.18 -11.39
C LEU A 433 6.90 -0.49 -12.59
N ILE A 434 7.26 -0.08 -13.81
CA ILE A 434 6.68 -0.62 -15.04
C ILE A 434 6.98 -2.12 -15.14
N THR A 435 8.23 -2.52 -14.94
CA THR A 435 8.65 -3.92 -14.94
C THR A 435 7.91 -4.72 -13.88
N ASN A 436 7.87 -4.24 -12.64
CA ASN A 436 7.19 -4.92 -11.54
C ASN A 436 5.71 -5.17 -11.86
N TRP A 437 5.01 -4.17 -12.40
CA TRP A 437 3.58 -4.31 -12.66
C TRP A 437 3.31 -5.18 -13.90
N ARG A 438 4.17 -5.12 -14.92
CA ARG A 438 4.09 -6.05 -16.05
C ARG A 438 4.26 -7.50 -15.61
N GLU A 439 5.18 -7.77 -14.69
CA GLU A 439 5.36 -9.09 -14.09
C GLU A 439 4.16 -9.50 -13.23
N LEU A 440 3.66 -8.60 -12.37
CA LEU A 440 2.52 -8.88 -11.48
C LEU A 440 1.26 -9.29 -12.25
N TRP A 441 1.01 -8.68 -13.40
CA TRP A 441 -0.14 -9.01 -14.26
C TRP A 441 0.14 -10.06 -15.34
N GLU A 442 1.39 -10.54 -15.43
CA GLU A 442 1.86 -11.44 -16.49
C GLU A 442 1.63 -10.86 -17.90
N MET A 443 1.88 -9.56 -18.05
CA MET A 443 1.66 -8.79 -19.28
C MET A 443 2.94 -8.03 -19.65
N PRO A 444 3.96 -8.66 -20.27
CA PRO A 444 5.23 -8.02 -20.60
C PRO A 444 5.10 -6.83 -21.56
N GLU A 445 4.04 -6.80 -22.36
CA GLU A 445 3.71 -5.70 -23.27
C GLU A 445 2.61 -4.78 -22.74
N MET A 446 2.29 -4.82 -21.44
CA MET A 446 1.23 -3.99 -20.86
C MET A 446 1.46 -2.50 -21.22
N PRO A 447 0.48 -1.84 -21.86
CA PRO A 447 0.56 -0.42 -22.15
C PRO A 447 0.70 0.41 -20.87
N PHE A 448 1.68 1.30 -20.84
CA PHE A 448 1.89 2.27 -19.77
C PHE A 448 1.77 3.70 -20.30
N LEU A 449 0.77 4.43 -19.81
CA LEU A 449 0.49 5.81 -20.21
C LEU A 449 0.95 6.75 -19.09
N LEU A 450 2.07 7.43 -19.32
CA LEU A 450 2.66 8.35 -18.37
C LEU A 450 2.10 9.75 -18.57
N VAL A 451 1.89 10.47 -17.46
CA VAL A 451 1.59 11.90 -17.48
C VAL A 451 2.82 12.68 -17.05
N GLN A 452 3.33 13.55 -17.92
CA GLN A 452 4.43 14.43 -17.54
C GLN A 452 3.95 15.42 -16.47
N LEU A 453 4.84 15.89 -15.59
CA LEU A 453 4.45 16.93 -14.65
C LEU A 453 4.05 18.24 -15.37
N PRO A 454 2.95 18.89 -14.95
CA PRO A 454 2.51 20.17 -15.52
C PRO A 454 3.45 21.30 -15.06
N ASN A 455 3.28 22.53 -15.54
CA ASN A 455 3.98 23.70 -14.96
C ASN A 455 3.48 23.98 -13.54
N PHE A 456 4.41 24.36 -12.67
CA PHE A 456 4.14 24.73 -11.29
C PHE A 456 5.23 25.69 -10.80
N MET A 457 4.91 26.48 -9.77
CA MET A 457 5.78 27.52 -9.16
C MET A 457 5.93 28.79 -10.01
N LYS A 458 6.56 29.81 -9.42
CA LYS A 458 6.80 31.11 -10.09
C LYS A 458 7.68 30.92 -11.33
N LYS A 459 7.34 31.65 -12.39
CA LYS A 459 8.19 31.78 -13.58
C LYS A 459 9.58 32.30 -13.19
N GLN A 460 10.62 31.68 -13.74
CA GLN A 460 12.00 32.11 -13.56
C GLN A 460 12.39 33.07 -14.70
N MET A 461 12.99 34.21 -14.34
CA MET A 461 13.39 35.25 -15.30
C MET A 461 14.66 34.88 -16.08
N GLN A 462 15.50 34.01 -15.52
CA GLN A 462 16.71 33.51 -16.14
C GLN A 462 16.60 32.00 -16.35
N PRO A 463 17.30 31.43 -17.35
CA PRO A 463 17.43 29.99 -17.47
C PRO A 463 17.93 29.39 -16.15
N SER A 464 17.33 28.29 -15.75
CA SER A 464 17.59 27.65 -14.46
C SER A 464 17.77 26.15 -14.64
N ASP A 465 18.05 25.46 -13.53
CA ASP A 465 18.01 24.01 -13.47
C ASP A 465 17.24 23.59 -12.21
N GLY A 466 16.01 23.12 -12.40
CA GLY A 466 15.09 22.77 -11.33
C GLY A 466 14.79 21.28 -11.29
N GLY A 467 14.51 20.77 -10.09
CA GLY A 467 14.18 19.36 -9.91
C GLY A 467 12.92 18.93 -10.67
N TRP A 468 12.00 19.86 -10.91
CA TRP A 468 10.80 19.63 -11.71
C TRP A 468 11.12 19.37 -13.18
N ALA A 469 12.02 20.18 -13.77
CA ALA A 469 12.49 19.97 -15.15
C ALA A 469 13.24 18.64 -15.30
N ARG A 470 14.11 18.30 -14.33
CA ARG A 470 14.81 17.00 -14.28
C ARG A 470 13.85 15.82 -14.15
N LEU A 471 12.75 15.97 -13.43
CA LEU A 471 11.75 14.91 -13.34
C LEU A 471 10.95 14.75 -14.65
N ARG A 472 10.63 15.84 -15.35
CA ARG A 472 10.04 15.77 -16.70
C ARG A 472 10.97 15.08 -17.70
N GLU A 473 12.27 15.32 -17.61
CA GLU A 473 13.29 14.60 -18.39
C GLU A 473 13.23 13.10 -18.09
N ALA A 474 13.23 12.70 -16.82
CA ALA A 474 13.15 11.30 -16.44
C ALA A 474 11.87 10.61 -16.98
N GLN A 475 10.72 11.30 -16.94
CA GLN A 475 9.46 10.80 -17.52
C GLN A 475 9.56 10.64 -19.05
N LEU A 476 10.22 11.57 -19.75
CA LEU A 476 10.47 11.45 -21.19
C LEU A 476 11.41 10.29 -21.53
N GLN A 477 12.50 10.15 -20.79
CA GLN A 477 13.47 9.07 -21.00
C GLN A 477 12.80 7.71 -20.92
N ILE A 478 11.94 7.48 -19.93
CA ILE A 478 11.21 6.22 -19.80
C ILE A 478 10.23 6.00 -20.95
N ALA A 479 9.49 7.03 -21.36
CA ALA A 479 8.57 6.91 -22.49
C ALA A 479 9.29 6.60 -23.81
N MET A 480 10.56 7.00 -23.96
CA MET A 480 11.36 6.72 -25.16
C MET A 480 12.03 5.35 -25.12
N ASN A 481 12.50 4.93 -23.95
CA ASN A 481 13.39 3.77 -23.82
C ASN A 481 12.65 2.49 -23.41
N VAL A 482 11.48 2.59 -22.78
CA VAL A 482 10.69 1.43 -22.34
C VAL A 482 9.57 1.17 -23.36
N PRO A 483 9.57 0.00 -24.05
CA PRO A 483 8.54 -0.34 -25.04
C PRO A 483 7.11 -0.27 -24.49
N HIS A 484 6.13 -0.07 -25.36
CA HIS A 484 4.69 0.06 -25.01
C HIS A 484 4.39 1.13 -23.97
N THR A 485 5.23 2.17 -23.92
CA THR A 485 5.08 3.32 -23.03
C THR A 485 4.83 4.59 -23.86
N THR A 486 4.01 5.49 -23.33
CA THR A 486 3.76 6.80 -23.96
C THR A 486 3.71 7.89 -22.90
N LEU A 487 3.84 9.15 -23.32
CA LEU A 487 3.86 10.31 -22.45
C LEU A 487 2.92 11.41 -22.95
N ALA A 488 1.99 11.83 -22.10
CA ALA A 488 1.27 13.08 -22.28
C ALA A 488 2.09 14.25 -21.74
N VAL A 489 2.53 15.15 -22.61
CA VAL A 489 3.17 16.43 -22.23
C VAL A 489 2.11 17.41 -21.73
N THR A 490 2.33 18.08 -20.61
CA THR A 490 1.27 18.84 -19.87
C THR A 490 1.73 20.19 -19.30
N TYR A 491 2.92 20.69 -19.63
CA TYR A 491 3.41 21.93 -19.02
C TYR A 491 2.63 23.21 -19.40
N ASP A 492 1.61 23.13 -20.25
CA ASP A 492 0.73 24.25 -20.61
C ASP A 492 -0.64 24.21 -19.90
N VAL A 493 -0.91 23.19 -19.09
CA VAL A 493 -2.22 23.05 -18.40
C VAL A 493 -2.13 23.27 -16.89
N GLY A 494 -0.93 23.46 -16.34
CA GLY A 494 -0.68 23.76 -14.94
C GLY A 494 -0.68 25.25 -14.62
N GLU A 495 -0.56 25.52 -13.33
CA GLU A 495 -0.73 26.85 -12.75
C GLU A 495 0.48 27.16 -11.87
N TRP A 496 0.90 28.42 -11.82
CA TRP A 496 2.10 28.80 -11.06
C TRP A 496 1.91 28.67 -9.53
N ASN A 497 0.66 28.73 -9.06
CA ASN A 497 0.28 28.77 -7.65
C ASN A 497 -0.56 27.57 -7.18
N ASP A 498 -0.99 26.69 -8.09
CA ASP A 498 -1.67 25.45 -7.76
C ASP A 498 -0.98 24.27 -8.47
N ILE A 499 -0.63 23.25 -7.69
CA ILE A 499 0.04 22.04 -8.17
C ILE A 499 -0.94 21.10 -8.89
N HIS A 500 -2.25 21.33 -8.77
CA HIS A 500 -3.33 20.50 -9.29
C HIS A 500 -4.04 21.15 -10.49
N PRO A 501 -3.53 21.03 -11.73
CA PRO A 501 -4.17 21.59 -12.93
C PRO A 501 -5.64 21.18 -13.06
N LEU A 502 -6.53 22.16 -13.25
CA LEU A 502 -7.96 21.90 -13.44
C LEU A 502 -8.29 21.40 -14.85
N ASN A 503 -7.50 21.72 -15.88
CA ASN A 503 -7.76 21.27 -17.25
C ASN A 503 -7.34 19.79 -17.49
N LYS A 504 -7.93 18.87 -16.72
CA LYS A 504 -7.73 17.42 -16.83
C LYS A 504 -8.26 16.85 -18.14
N LYS A 505 -9.20 17.53 -18.80
CA LYS A 505 -9.73 17.14 -20.11
C LYS A 505 -8.65 17.18 -21.19
N ALA A 506 -7.82 18.22 -21.23
CA ALA A 506 -6.68 18.28 -22.15
C ALA A 506 -5.61 17.21 -21.87
N VAL A 507 -5.37 16.90 -20.58
CA VAL A 507 -4.46 15.80 -20.18
C VAL A 507 -5.01 14.45 -20.67
N ALA A 508 -6.30 14.19 -20.42
CA ALA A 508 -6.97 12.97 -20.85
C ALA A 508 -6.91 12.77 -22.37
N HIS A 509 -7.14 13.85 -23.14
CA HIS A 509 -7.07 13.81 -24.59
C HIS A 509 -5.68 13.36 -25.10
N ARG A 510 -4.62 13.99 -24.58
CA ARG A 510 -3.23 13.67 -24.96
C ARG A 510 -2.87 12.24 -24.56
N LEU A 511 -3.27 11.79 -23.37
CA LEU A 511 -3.09 10.40 -22.94
C LEU A 511 -3.84 9.42 -23.85
N PHE A 512 -5.07 9.73 -24.24
CA PHE A 512 -5.89 8.84 -25.05
C PHE A 512 -5.35 8.71 -26.48
N LEU A 513 -4.76 9.77 -27.04
CA LEU A 513 -3.99 9.66 -28.29
C LEU A 513 -2.83 8.66 -28.17
N GLY A 514 -2.09 8.72 -27.07
CA GLY A 514 -1.06 7.73 -26.74
C GLY A 514 -1.65 6.32 -26.62
N ALA A 515 -2.75 6.15 -25.89
CA ALA A 515 -3.46 4.89 -25.74
C ALA A 515 -3.87 4.28 -27.08
N ARG A 516 -4.39 5.09 -28.01
CA ARG A 516 -4.76 4.67 -29.37
C ARG A 516 -3.58 4.07 -30.12
N LYS A 517 -2.38 4.64 -29.97
CA LYS A 517 -1.14 4.10 -30.56
C LYS A 517 -0.72 2.78 -29.91
N VAL A 518 -0.59 2.74 -28.58
CA VAL A 518 0.06 1.60 -27.89
C VAL A 518 -0.88 0.47 -27.49
N ALA A 519 -2.16 0.74 -27.20
CA ALA A 519 -3.12 -0.25 -26.71
C ALA A 519 -4.14 -0.71 -27.78
N TYR A 520 -4.35 0.12 -28.82
CA TYR A 520 -5.28 -0.18 -29.91
C TYR A 520 -4.58 -0.33 -31.28
N GLY A 521 -3.26 -0.11 -31.35
CA GLY A 521 -2.47 -0.29 -32.58
C GLY A 521 -2.81 0.70 -33.70
N GLU A 522 -3.46 1.82 -33.39
CA GLU A 522 -3.81 2.81 -34.40
C GLU A 522 -2.58 3.59 -34.90
N LYS A 523 -2.56 3.88 -36.20
CA LYS A 523 -1.55 4.75 -36.81
C LYS A 523 -2.04 6.19 -36.81
N LEU A 524 -1.53 7.00 -35.88
CA LEU A 524 -1.88 8.41 -35.72
C LEU A 524 -0.72 9.22 -35.15
N VAL A 525 -0.79 10.55 -35.27
CA VAL A 525 0.06 11.47 -34.51
C VAL A 525 -0.43 11.48 -33.06
N SER A 526 0.36 10.95 -32.14
CA SER A 526 -0.02 10.77 -30.73
C SER A 526 0.85 11.55 -29.75
N SER A 527 1.94 12.15 -30.22
CA SER A 527 2.90 12.91 -29.41
C SER A 527 3.39 14.13 -30.19
N GLY A 528 3.86 15.13 -29.46
CA GLY A 528 4.55 16.27 -30.05
C GLY A 528 6.03 16.01 -30.31
N PRO A 529 6.76 17.01 -30.84
CA PRO A 529 8.15 16.85 -31.23
C PRO A 529 9.05 16.39 -30.07
N VAL A 530 9.91 15.41 -30.32
CA VAL A 530 10.90 14.92 -29.35
C VAL A 530 12.29 15.21 -29.90
N TYR A 531 13.15 15.82 -29.07
CA TYR A 531 14.52 16.12 -29.47
C TYR A 531 15.26 14.85 -29.91
N LYS A 532 15.93 14.92 -31.07
CA LYS A 532 16.69 13.81 -31.64
C LYS A 532 18.19 14.07 -31.58
N GLU A 533 18.65 15.15 -32.19
CA GLU A 533 20.07 15.47 -32.27
C GLU A 533 20.31 16.97 -32.43
N MET A 534 21.56 17.37 -32.19
CA MET A 534 22.02 18.74 -32.44
C MET A 534 23.27 18.74 -33.32
N LYS A 535 23.43 19.81 -34.10
CA LYS A 535 24.65 20.12 -34.85
C LYS A 535 25.04 21.58 -34.62
N ILE A 536 26.31 21.80 -34.30
CA ILE A 536 26.88 23.15 -34.16
C ILE A 536 27.32 23.63 -35.55
N GLU A 537 26.88 24.83 -35.94
CA GLU A 537 27.29 25.50 -37.18
C GLU A 537 27.65 26.96 -36.87
N GLY A 538 28.94 27.23 -36.71
CA GLY A 538 29.44 28.56 -36.34
C GLY A 538 28.95 28.98 -34.96
N ASP A 539 28.17 30.06 -34.92
CA ASP A 539 27.59 30.66 -33.72
C ASP A 539 26.17 30.14 -33.41
N LYS A 540 25.74 29.04 -34.05
CA LYS A 540 24.38 28.50 -33.94
C LYS A 540 24.36 27.01 -33.65
N ILE A 541 23.26 26.57 -33.05
CA ILE A 541 22.93 25.16 -32.89
C ILE A 541 21.68 24.85 -33.70
N ILE A 542 21.76 23.82 -34.55
CA ILE A 542 20.67 23.29 -35.34
C ILE A 542 20.15 22.02 -34.67
N LEU A 543 18.86 21.99 -34.35
CA LEU A 543 18.19 20.88 -33.69
C LEU A 543 17.28 20.12 -34.66
N THR A 544 17.29 18.79 -34.58
CA THR A 544 16.35 17.91 -35.27
C THR A 544 15.46 17.18 -34.26
N PHE A 545 14.26 16.81 -34.72
CA PHE A 545 13.22 16.22 -33.87
C PHE A 545 12.61 14.99 -34.54
N THR A 546 12.20 14.03 -33.72
CA THR A 546 11.24 12.98 -34.08
C THR A 546 9.82 13.41 -33.69
N GLU A 547 8.80 12.60 -34.02
CA GLU A 547 7.39 12.83 -33.64
C GLU A 547 6.87 14.22 -34.10
N THR A 548 7.32 14.68 -35.27
CA THR A 548 7.01 16.00 -35.82
C THR A 548 5.64 16.10 -36.50
N GLY A 549 4.89 15.01 -36.56
CA GLY A 549 3.59 14.95 -37.25
C GLY A 549 3.69 15.46 -38.69
N SER A 550 2.78 16.34 -39.08
CA SER A 550 2.81 17.01 -40.40
C SER A 550 3.76 18.22 -40.47
N GLY A 551 4.52 18.49 -39.40
CA GLY A 551 5.61 19.46 -39.36
C GLY A 551 5.70 20.23 -38.03
N LEU A 552 6.85 20.83 -37.78
CA LEU A 552 7.07 21.72 -36.63
C LEU A 552 6.32 23.05 -36.80
N THR A 553 5.75 23.55 -35.72
CA THR A 553 5.18 24.90 -35.64
C THR A 553 5.35 25.48 -34.24
N SER A 554 5.02 26.76 -34.09
CA SER A 554 4.76 27.38 -32.78
C SER A 554 3.26 27.37 -32.51
N LYS A 555 2.86 27.14 -31.26
CA LYS A 555 1.45 27.29 -30.82
C LYS A 555 0.98 28.72 -31.07
N GLU A 556 1.84 29.68 -30.74
CA GLU A 556 1.60 31.11 -30.94
C GLU A 556 2.90 31.86 -31.17
N GLY A 557 2.94 32.74 -32.19
CA GLY A 557 4.03 33.69 -32.41
C GLY A 557 5.42 33.07 -32.63
N VAL A 558 6.46 33.83 -32.27
CA VAL A 558 7.86 33.38 -32.33
C VAL A 558 8.16 32.31 -31.29
N LEU A 559 9.10 31.40 -31.58
CA LEU A 559 9.50 30.38 -30.61
C LEU A 559 10.09 30.99 -29.34
N LYS A 560 9.69 30.47 -28.19
CA LYS A 560 10.10 30.92 -26.86
C LYS A 560 10.74 29.78 -26.06
N HIS A 561 11.33 30.12 -24.91
CA HIS A 561 11.89 29.17 -23.94
C HIS A 561 13.04 28.29 -24.45
N PHE A 562 13.82 28.80 -25.42
CA PHE A 562 15.12 28.23 -25.76
C PHE A 562 16.21 28.97 -24.97
N ALA A 563 17.07 28.21 -24.29
CA ALA A 563 18.29 28.72 -23.67
C ALA A 563 19.51 28.08 -24.32
N ILE A 564 20.59 28.84 -24.48
CA ILE A 564 21.84 28.40 -25.11
C ILE A 564 23.02 28.72 -24.20
N ALA A 565 24.02 27.84 -24.17
CA ALA A 565 25.23 28.02 -23.37
C ALA A 565 26.48 27.70 -24.20
N GLY A 566 27.58 28.37 -23.86
CA GLY A 566 28.93 28.02 -24.32
C GLY A 566 29.63 27.07 -23.35
N GLU A 567 30.94 26.89 -23.53
CA GLU A 567 31.77 26.01 -22.68
C GLU A 567 31.79 26.44 -21.20
N ASP A 568 31.47 27.70 -20.90
CA ASP A 568 31.35 28.24 -19.54
C ASP A 568 30.10 27.75 -18.79
N ARG A 569 29.22 26.99 -19.47
CA ARG A 569 27.98 26.41 -18.94
C ARG A 569 26.95 27.42 -18.46
N LYS A 570 27.08 28.68 -18.85
CA LYS A 570 26.12 29.74 -18.49
C LYS A 570 25.04 29.83 -19.55
N PHE A 571 23.85 29.35 -19.21
CA PHE A 571 22.69 29.47 -20.08
C PHE A 571 22.15 30.89 -20.10
N VAL A 572 21.94 31.41 -21.31
CA VAL A 572 21.19 32.65 -21.58
C VAL A 572 19.99 32.34 -22.48
N TRP A 573 18.96 33.17 -22.43
CA TRP A 573 17.85 33.05 -23.39
C TRP A 573 18.34 33.26 -24.82
N ALA A 574 17.76 32.50 -25.76
CA ALA A 574 18.20 32.44 -27.15
C ALA A 574 17.06 32.71 -28.12
N ASN A 575 17.40 33.24 -29.29
CA ASN A 575 16.49 33.31 -30.42
C ASN A 575 16.42 31.95 -31.10
N ALA A 576 15.20 31.48 -31.39
CA ALA A 576 14.95 30.23 -32.09
C ALA A 576 14.02 30.44 -33.29
N VAL A 577 14.33 29.81 -34.43
CA VAL A 577 13.51 29.88 -35.65
C VAL A 577 13.36 28.51 -36.30
N ILE A 578 12.19 28.24 -36.87
CA ILE A 578 11.93 27.02 -37.65
C ILE A 578 12.38 27.26 -39.09
N LYS A 579 13.31 26.44 -39.61
CA LYS A 579 13.76 26.49 -40.99
C LYS A 579 13.98 25.09 -41.55
N GLY A 580 13.27 24.75 -42.62
CA GLY A 580 13.42 23.46 -43.31
C GLY A 580 13.17 22.24 -42.41
N GLY A 581 12.18 22.33 -41.51
CA GLY A 581 11.86 21.25 -40.54
C GLY A 581 12.85 21.10 -39.38
N ARG A 582 13.77 22.07 -39.19
CA ARG A 582 14.73 22.12 -38.10
C ARG A 582 14.53 23.37 -37.27
N ILE A 583 15.06 23.38 -36.04
CA ILE A 583 15.10 24.59 -35.21
C ILE A 583 16.54 25.11 -35.17
N ILE A 584 16.73 26.38 -35.50
CA ILE A 584 18.03 27.04 -35.43
C ILE A 584 18.00 27.95 -34.20
N VAL A 585 18.91 27.72 -33.27
CA VAL A 585 19.03 28.43 -32.00
C VAL A 585 20.34 29.22 -31.96
N SER A 586 20.28 30.48 -31.54
CA SER A 586 21.44 31.38 -31.48
C SER A 586 21.25 32.48 -30.43
N SER A 587 22.34 32.98 -29.86
CA SER A 587 22.34 34.18 -29.02
C SER A 587 23.55 35.06 -29.35
N LYS A 588 23.36 36.39 -29.31
CA LYS A 588 24.46 37.36 -29.48
C LYS A 588 25.48 37.28 -28.33
N ASP A 589 25.05 36.77 -27.18
CA ASP A 589 25.88 36.68 -25.98
C ASP A 589 26.72 35.38 -25.94
N VAL A 590 26.50 34.46 -26.89
CA VAL A 590 27.17 33.15 -26.93
C VAL A 590 27.79 32.91 -28.32
N ALA A 591 29.06 33.29 -28.48
CA ALA A 591 29.76 33.17 -29.76
C ALA A 591 30.14 31.73 -30.14
N LYS A 592 30.32 30.84 -29.15
CA LYS A 592 30.69 29.42 -29.34
C LYS A 592 29.73 28.52 -28.55
N PRO A 593 28.51 28.29 -29.08
CA PRO A 593 27.51 27.53 -28.34
C PRO A 593 27.84 26.03 -28.34
N VAL A 594 27.59 25.37 -27.22
CA VAL A 594 27.81 23.92 -27.04
C VAL A 594 26.59 23.19 -26.50
N ALA A 595 25.60 23.89 -25.95
CA ALA A 595 24.40 23.28 -25.40
C ALA A 595 23.14 24.13 -25.60
N VAL A 596 22.00 23.47 -25.73
CA VAL A 596 20.66 24.06 -25.77
C VAL A 596 19.75 23.38 -24.74
N ARG A 597 18.85 24.16 -24.15
CA ARG A 597 17.73 23.68 -23.35
C ARG A 597 16.43 24.29 -23.89
N TYR A 598 15.36 23.50 -23.90
CA TYR A 598 14.02 23.95 -24.27
C TYR A 598 13.03 23.64 -23.15
N ALA A 599 12.21 24.61 -22.78
CA ALA A 599 11.21 24.50 -21.70
C ALA A 599 11.78 23.95 -20.38
N TRP A 600 13.09 24.13 -20.16
CA TRP A 600 13.82 23.62 -19.00
C TRP A 600 13.69 24.58 -17.82
N SER A 601 12.54 24.53 -17.17
CA SER A 601 12.19 25.30 -15.98
C SER A 601 11.03 24.62 -15.28
N ASP A 602 10.83 24.91 -13.99
CA ASP A 602 9.68 24.42 -13.23
C ASP A 602 8.36 24.95 -13.83
N ASN A 603 8.38 26.21 -14.28
CA ASN A 603 7.26 26.86 -14.96
C ASN A 603 7.65 27.46 -16.32
N PRO A 604 7.59 26.67 -17.41
CA PRO A 604 7.82 27.13 -18.77
C PRO A 604 6.51 27.52 -19.48
N GLU A 605 5.59 28.25 -18.82
CA GLU A 605 4.24 28.57 -19.33
C GLU A 605 4.22 29.15 -20.76
N GLU A 606 5.22 29.94 -21.16
CA GLU A 606 5.26 30.54 -22.51
C GLU A 606 5.95 29.65 -23.56
N ALA A 607 6.39 28.44 -23.20
CA ALA A 607 6.99 27.51 -24.14
C ALA A 607 5.95 27.03 -25.14
N ASN A 608 6.29 27.08 -26.43
CA ASN A 608 5.30 27.03 -27.51
C ASN A 608 5.68 26.16 -28.71
N LEU A 609 6.80 25.43 -28.69
CA LEU A 609 7.12 24.46 -29.75
C LEU A 609 6.11 23.31 -29.74
N CYS A 610 5.49 23.06 -30.89
CA CYS A 610 4.58 21.94 -31.11
C CYS A 610 4.68 21.41 -32.54
N ASN A 611 3.98 20.31 -32.83
CA ASN A 611 3.68 19.93 -34.20
C ASN A 611 2.41 20.63 -34.69
N LYS A 612 2.14 20.56 -36.00
CA LYS A 612 0.95 21.16 -36.62
C LYS A 612 -0.38 20.58 -36.14
N GLU A 613 -0.37 19.41 -35.52
CA GLU A 613 -1.52 18.81 -34.83
C GLU A 613 -1.76 19.44 -33.44
N GLY A 614 -0.88 20.33 -32.98
CA GLY A 614 -1.02 21.06 -31.72
C GLY A 614 -0.46 20.33 -30.50
N LEU A 615 0.26 19.22 -30.69
CA LEU A 615 0.90 18.49 -29.59
C LEU A 615 2.26 19.10 -29.27
N LEU A 616 2.45 19.43 -27.99
CA LEU A 616 3.63 20.12 -27.48
C LEU A 616 4.88 19.25 -27.53
N ALA A 617 6.01 19.88 -27.85
CA ALA A 617 7.31 19.26 -27.69
C ALA A 617 7.62 19.08 -26.20
N SER A 618 8.13 17.91 -25.81
CA SER A 618 8.57 17.68 -24.44
C SER A 618 9.78 18.56 -24.10
N PRO A 619 9.91 19.06 -22.85
CA PRO A 619 11.13 19.71 -22.40
C PRO A 619 12.35 18.81 -22.60
N PHE A 620 13.49 19.41 -22.96
CA PHE A 620 14.74 18.68 -23.18
C PHE A 620 15.97 19.56 -22.91
N ARG A 621 17.11 18.90 -22.78
CA ARG A 621 18.45 19.49 -22.79
C ARG A 621 19.37 18.69 -23.70
N THR A 622 20.42 19.33 -24.19
CA THR A 622 21.46 18.68 -25.01
C THR A 622 22.77 18.47 -24.24
N ASP A 623 22.88 19.02 -23.03
CA ASP A 623 24.00 18.81 -22.12
C ASP A 623 23.80 17.60 -21.19
N ASN A 624 24.90 17.11 -20.63
CA ASN A 624 24.93 16.06 -19.62
C ASN A 624 25.40 16.58 -18.24
N TRP A 625 25.21 17.88 -17.97
CA TRP A 625 25.76 18.56 -16.80
C TRP A 625 25.01 18.31 -15.50
#